data_AF-A0A8T4H502-F1
#
_entry.id   AF-A0A8T4H502-F1
#
_cell.length_a   1.000
_cell.length_b   1.000
_cell.length_c   1.000
_cell.angle_alpha   90.00
_cell.angle_beta   90.00
_cell.angle_gamma   90.00
#
_symmetry.space_group_name_H-M   'P 1'
#
loop_
_entity.id
_entity.type
_entity.pdbx_description
1 polymer ?
#
loop_
_entity_poly.entity_id
_entity_poly.type
_entity_poly.pdbx_seq_one_letter_code
_entity_poly.pdbx_strand_id
1 'polypeptide(L)'
;MKFNFLAIAVLFLVIGCNQGKPKQAQEQAKDTLAIRQTTTPQQQGLTETINMVLKAYQNKDAATLNKLVNPAWGIYIVYRPGASDNFTIIDSIDFKNPEPHYYEFEDFKTTATLSYAPLPTFDCGTEKWSKNGLFCDSTANPTTLSQIADFMQTYNEAKYSEDQLQKIKNIEKSSFRVIATGEGYLSFIFQLTLLDGKWYLTLIDRAYGGCDA
;
A
#
# COMPACT_ATOMS: atom_id res chain seq x y z
N MET A 1 -0.16 -93.32 -15.22
CA MET A 1 0.70 -94.50 -14.96
C MET A 1 2.09 -94.00 -14.58
N LYS A 2 2.66 -94.58 -13.53
CA LYS A 2 3.88 -94.22 -12.78
C LYS A 2 3.65 -93.39 -11.52
N PHE A 3 4.36 -93.87 -10.52
CA PHE A 3 4.13 -93.98 -9.08
C PHE A 3 5.44 -93.55 -8.41
N ASN A 4 5.43 -93.43 -7.07
CA ASN A 4 6.58 -93.33 -6.15
C ASN A 4 6.90 -91.89 -5.72
N PHE A 5 6.64 -91.42 -4.49
CA PHE A 5 6.78 -91.97 -3.13
C PHE A 5 8.26 -92.18 -2.71
N LEU A 6 8.78 -91.26 -1.88
CA LEU A 6 9.72 -91.40 -0.73
C LEU A 6 10.27 -89.99 -0.42
N ALA A 7 9.80 -89.30 0.63
CA ALA A 7 10.23 -89.39 2.02
C ALA A 7 11.73 -89.13 2.23
N ILE A 8 12.06 -88.07 2.97
CA ILE A 8 12.84 -88.12 4.23
C ILE A 8 12.85 -86.71 4.87
N ALA A 9 12.51 -86.71 6.14
CA ALA A 9 12.52 -85.60 7.07
C ALA A 9 13.94 -85.10 7.37
N VAL A 10 14.09 -83.83 7.76
CA VAL A 10 14.78 -83.47 9.02
C VAL A 10 14.22 -82.14 9.51
N LEU A 11 13.79 -82.17 10.77
CA LEU A 11 13.38 -81.05 11.60
C LEU A 11 14.65 -80.33 12.10
N PHE A 12 14.80 -79.04 11.82
CA PHE A 12 15.65 -78.15 12.62
C PHE A 12 14.84 -76.93 13.05
N LEU A 13 14.45 -76.95 14.32
CA LEU A 13 14.09 -75.78 15.11
C LEU A 13 15.32 -74.90 15.28
N VAL A 14 15.30 -73.67 14.78
CA VAL A 14 15.92 -72.55 15.50
C VAL A 14 15.09 -71.29 15.30
N ILE A 15 14.76 -70.71 16.45
CA ILE A 15 14.03 -69.47 16.70
C ILE A 15 14.89 -68.28 16.25
N GLY A 16 14.25 -67.28 15.63
CA GLY A 16 14.88 -66.00 15.33
C GLY A 16 14.00 -65.08 14.49
N CYS A 17 13.02 -64.43 15.11
CA CYS A 17 12.39 -63.25 14.52
C CYS A 17 13.38 -62.08 14.57
N ASN A 18 13.88 -61.65 13.41
CA ASN A 18 14.26 -60.26 13.21
C ASN A 18 14.03 -59.90 11.73
N GLN A 19 12.90 -59.26 11.45
CA GLN A 19 12.58 -58.80 10.11
C GLN A 19 13.34 -57.51 9.81
N GLY A 20 14.51 -57.65 9.21
CA GLY A 20 15.18 -56.58 8.49
C GLY A 20 15.09 -56.83 6.99
N LYS A 21 14.39 -55.95 6.25
CA LYS A 21 14.54 -55.61 4.81
C LYS A 21 13.34 -54.74 4.36
N PRO A 22 13.40 -54.00 3.23
CA PRO A 22 14.46 -53.11 2.72
C PRO A 22 13.90 -51.73 2.27
N LYS A 23 14.82 -50.80 1.93
CA LYS A 23 14.69 -49.56 1.12
C LYS A 23 13.29 -48.96 0.85
N GLN A 24 13.11 -47.69 1.22
CA GLN A 24 12.61 -46.65 0.30
C GLN A 24 12.98 -45.25 0.82
N ALA A 25 13.64 -44.47 -0.04
CA ALA A 25 13.80 -43.04 0.12
C ALA A 25 12.46 -42.36 -0.16
N GLN A 26 11.99 -41.52 0.75
CA GLN A 26 11.00 -40.48 0.44
C GLN A 26 11.42 -39.18 1.14
N GLU A 27 11.83 -38.24 0.29
CA GLU A 27 11.92 -36.82 0.58
C GLU A 27 10.60 -36.31 1.15
N GLN A 28 10.72 -35.69 2.33
CA GLN A 28 10.07 -34.44 2.74
C GLN A 28 8.77 -34.10 2.00
N ALA A 29 7.66 -34.52 2.61
CA ALA A 29 6.38 -33.86 2.44
C ALA A 29 6.54 -32.38 2.88
N LYS A 30 6.45 -31.51 1.89
CA LYS A 30 6.43 -30.05 1.99
C LYS A 30 5.14 -29.64 2.70
N ASP A 31 5.17 -29.64 4.03
CA ASP A 31 4.13 -29.05 4.85
C ASP A 31 4.05 -27.56 4.53
N THR A 32 2.95 -27.20 3.90
CA THR A 32 2.65 -25.83 3.48
C THR A 32 2.22 -25.06 4.72
N LEU A 33 3.21 -24.62 5.50
CA LEU A 33 3.01 -23.58 6.49
C LEU A 33 2.81 -22.27 5.73
N ALA A 34 1.56 -22.00 5.34
CA ALA A 34 1.11 -20.66 5.05
C ALA A 34 1.32 -19.82 6.31
N ILE A 35 2.40 -19.04 6.34
CA ILE A 35 2.67 -18.02 7.34
C ILE A 35 1.50 -17.05 7.29
N ARG A 36 0.53 -17.19 8.20
CA ARG A 36 -0.41 -16.11 8.50
C ARG A 36 0.40 -14.98 9.12
N GLN A 37 0.76 -13.97 8.34
CA GLN A 37 1.25 -12.72 8.88
C GLN A 37 0.14 -12.15 9.78
N THR A 38 0.34 -12.20 11.09
CA THR A 38 -0.54 -11.51 12.04
C THR A 38 -0.34 -10.00 11.87
N THR A 39 -1.28 -9.38 11.17
CA THR A 39 -1.36 -7.93 10.98
C THR A 39 -1.65 -7.26 12.33
N THR A 40 -0.93 -6.20 12.69
CA THR A 40 -1.20 -5.46 13.94
C THR A 40 -2.54 -4.71 13.85
N PRO A 41 -3.24 -4.42 14.96
CA PRO A 41 -4.47 -3.61 14.93
C PRO A 41 -4.28 -2.26 14.23
N GLN A 42 -3.10 -1.66 14.39
CA GLN A 42 -2.73 -0.41 13.74
C GLN A 42 -2.69 -0.54 12.21
N GLN A 43 -2.08 -1.62 11.70
CA GLN A 43 -1.99 -1.91 10.27
C GLN A 43 -3.35 -2.34 9.69
N GLN A 44 -4.18 -3.02 10.48
CA GLN A 44 -5.59 -3.30 10.12
C GLN A 44 -6.37 -1.99 9.97
N GLY A 45 -6.31 -1.09 10.96
CA GLY A 45 -6.93 0.22 10.89
C GLY A 45 -6.43 1.07 9.71
N LEU A 46 -5.15 0.94 9.36
CA LEU A 46 -4.60 1.58 8.17
C LEU A 46 -5.24 1.02 6.90
N THR A 47 -5.26 -0.31 6.74
CA THR A 47 -5.89 -0.99 5.59
C THR A 47 -7.36 -0.60 5.42
N GLU A 48 -8.12 -0.58 6.51
CA GLU A 48 -9.52 -0.19 6.51
C GLU A 48 -9.70 1.26 6.08
N THR A 49 -8.88 2.18 6.61
CA THR A 49 -8.93 3.61 6.27
C THR A 49 -8.55 3.85 4.80
N ILE A 50 -7.53 3.14 4.29
CA ILE A 50 -7.14 3.19 2.88
C ILE A 50 -8.32 2.82 1.97
N ASN A 51 -8.97 1.69 2.27
CA ASN A 51 -10.10 1.22 1.48
C ASN A 51 -11.31 2.16 1.60
N MET A 52 -11.53 2.77 2.76
CA MET A 52 -12.58 3.77 2.97
C MET A 52 -12.34 5.02 2.13
N VAL A 53 -11.12 5.57 2.17
CA VAL A 53 -10.73 6.75 1.37
C VAL A 53 -10.86 6.47 -0.12
N LEU A 54 -10.33 5.33 -0.59
CA LEU A 54 -10.40 4.96 -1.99
C LEU A 54 -11.85 4.85 -2.48
N LYS A 55 -12.71 4.11 -1.76
CA LYS A 55 -14.12 3.96 -2.12
C LYS A 55 -14.87 5.29 -2.09
N ALA A 56 -14.62 6.11 -1.07
CA ALA A 56 -15.26 7.41 -0.95
C ALA A 56 -14.84 8.35 -2.10
N TYR A 57 -13.56 8.37 -2.48
CA TYR A 57 -13.09 9.13 -3.63
C TYR A 57 -13.73 8.65 -4.95
N GLN A 58 -13.73 7.34 -5.19
CA GLN A 58 -14.38 6.76 -6.38
C GLN A 58 -15.86 7.11 -6.45
N ASN A 59 -16.57 7.20 -5.32
CA ASN A 59 -18.00 7.53 -5.29
C ASN A 59 -18.28 9.03 -5.15
N LYS A 60 -17.24 9.88 -5.15
CA LYS A 60 -17.35 11.33 -4.87
C LYS A 60 -18.10 11.60 -3.55
N ASP A 61 -17.93 10.73 -2.56
CA ASP A 61 -18.53 10.80 -1.22
C ASP A 61 -17.69 11.70 -0.30
N ALA A 62 -17.91 13.01 -0.43
CA ALA A 62 -17.26 14.01 0.41
C ALA A 62 -17.59 13.83 1.91
N ALA A 63 -18.79 13.33 2.25
CA ALA A 63 -19.19 13.18 3.65
C ALA A 63 -18.33 12.13 4.38
N THR A 64 -18.01 11.02 3.71
CA THR A 64 -17.10 10.01 4.27
C THR A 64 -15.66 10.53 4.35
N LEU A 65 -15.15 11.20 3.29
CA LEU A 65 -13.79 11.75 3.32
C LEU A 65 -13.61 12.81 4.41
N ASN A 66 -14.59 13.70 4.59
CA ASN A 66 -14.52 14.77 5.58
C ASN A 66 -14.58 14.26 7.03
N LYS A 67 -15.09 13.06 7.29
CA LYS A 67 -14.98 12.40 8.61
C LYS A 67 -13.55 11.96 8.93
N LEU A 68 -12.71 11.83 7.91
CA LEU A 68 -11.30 11.43 8.02
C LEU A 68 -10.36 12.64 8.02
N VAL A 69 -10.87 13.87 7.94
CA VAL A 69 -10.08 15.09 8.06
C VAL A 69 -9.98 15.48 9.52
N ASN A 70 -8.76 15.76 10.00
CA ASN A 70 -8.57 16.26 11.35
C ASN A 70 -8.79 17.79 11.35
N PRO A 71 -9.71 18.33 12.16
CA PRO A 71 -10.06 19.75 12.14
C PRO A 71 -8.91 20.68 12.57
N ALA A 72 -7.92 20.20 13.33
CA ALA A 72 -6.76 21.00 13.70
C ALA A 72 -5.67 21.01 12.60
N TRP A 73 -5.72 20.06 11.66
CA TRP A 73 -4.66 19.86 10.67
C TRP A 73 -5.10 20.14 9.24
N GLY A 74 -6.40 20.05 8.95
CA GLY A 74 -6.94 20.15 7.60
C GLY A 74 -6.42 19.03 6.71
N ILE A 75 -6.51 19.25 5.40
CA ILE A 75 -5.94 18.40 4.37
C ILE A 75 -5.12 19.25 3.40
N TYR A 76 -3.92 18.77 3.11
CA TYR A 76 -3.04 19.38 2.12
C TYR A 76 -3.44 18.88 0.73
N ILE A 77 -3.70 19.80 -0.17
CA ILE A 77 -3.95 19.49 -1.58
C ILE A 77 -2.71 19.92 -2.36
N VAL A 78 -1.96 18.95 -2.86
CA VAL A 78 -0.80 19.18 -3.72
C VAL A 78 -1.26 19.30 -5.17
N TYR A 79 -0.76 20.30 -5.87
CA TYR A 79 -1.06 20.62 -7.26
C TYR A 79 0.16 21.28 -7.91
N ARG A 80 0.20 21.35 -9.25
CA ARG A 80 1.35 21.88 -9.99
C ARG A 80 0.92 23.01 -10.93
N PRO A 81 0.97 24.29 -10.50
CA PRO A 81 0.78 25.40 -11.42
C PRO A 81 2.07 25.63 -12.23
N GLY A 82 2.12 25.08 -13.44
CA GLY A 82 3.29 25.21 -14.31
C GLY A 82 4.40 24.23 -13.94
N ALA A 83 5.65 24.68 -13.78
CA ALA A 83 6.79 23.79 -13.60
C ALA A 83 7.07 23.31 -12.16
N SER A 84 6.31 23.74 -11.16
CA SER A 84 6.64 23.48 -9.75
C SER A 84 5.42 23.09 -8.92
N ASP A 85 5.61 22.09 -8.06
CA ASP A 85 4.58 21.66 -7.12
C ASP A 85 4.34 22.73 -6.06
N ASN A 86 3.09 22.86 -5.65
CA ASN A 86 2.62 23.72 -4.58
C ASN A 86 1.57 22.96 -3.76
N PHE A 87 1.19 23.50 -2.61
CA PHE A 87 0.07 22.98 -1.85
C PHE A 87 -0.78 24.09 -1.25
N THR A 88 -2.05 23.78 -1.06
CA THR A 88 -2.97 24.55 -0.24
C THR A 88 -3.50 23.68 0.90
N ILE A 89 -3.99 24.29 1.96
CA ILE A 89 -4.58 23.59 3.10
C ILE A 89 -6.06 23.95 3.11
N ILE A 90 -6.92 22.93 3.11
CA ILE A 90 -8.37 23.10 3.22
C ILE A 90 -8.91 22.33 4.43
N ASP A 91 -10.05 22.78 4.95
CA ASP A 91 -10.68 22.13 6.12
C ASP A 91 -11.64 21.00 5.72
N SER A 92 -12.09 20.99 4.46
CA SER A 92 -13.02 20.00 3.94
C SER A 92 -12.91 19.85 2.43
N ILE A 93 -13.07 18.63 1.93
CA ILE A 93 -13.16 18.30 0.51
C ILE A 93 -14.58 18.61 0.01
N ASP A 94 -14.65 19.34 -1.09
CA ASP A 94 -15.85 19.52 -1.91
C ASP A 94 -15.51 19.18 -3.37
N PHE A 95 -16.08 18.10 -3.89
CA PHE A 95 -15.84 17.68 -5.27
C PHE A 95 -16.44 18.64 -6.32
N LYS A 96 -17.40 19.48 -5.94
CA LYS A 96 -18.03 20.46 -6.83
C LYS A 96 -17.26 21.79 -6.87
N ASN A 97 -16.56 22.10 -5.79
CA ASN A 97 -15.76 23.31 -5.64
C ASN A 97 -14.34 22.91 -5.22
N PRO A 98 -13.54 22.33 -6.13
CA PRO A 98 -12.17 21.95 -5.81
C PRO A 98 -11.34 23.17 -5.44
N GLU A 99 -10.31 22.99 -4.62
CA GLU A 99 -9.38 24.06 -4.25
C GLU A 99 -7.94 23.57 -4.51
N PRO A 100 -7.14 24.30 -5.33
CA PRO A 100 -7.58 25.40 -6.20
C PRO A 100 -8.65 24.99 -7.23
N HIS A 101 -9.55 25.92 -7.53
CA HIS A 101 -10.71 25.72 -8.43
C HIS A 101 -10.36 25.37 -9.86
N TYR A 102 -9.15 25.69 -10.31
CA TYR A 102 -8.64 25.39 -11.66
C TYR A 102 -7.95 24.03 -11.76
N TYR A 103 -7.82 23.29 -10.65
CA TYR A 103 -7.37 21.89 -10.65
C TYR A 103 -8.54 21.01 -10.20
N GLU A 104 -9.10 20.23 -11.10
CA GLU A 104 -10.25 19.37 -10.79
C GLU A 104 -9.82 18.06 -10.10
N PHE A 105 -10.77 17.37 -9.50
CA PHE A 105 -10.57 15.99 -9.04
C PHE A 105 -10.91 15.02 -10.16
N GLU A 106 -9.91 14.30 -10.66
CA GLU A 106 -10.09 13.29 -11.70
C GLU A 106 -11.18 12.26 -11.35
N ASP A 107 -11.95 11.81 -12.34
CA ASP A 107 -12.83 10.65 -12.17
C ASP A 107 -12.01 9.37 -12.24
N PHE A 108 -11.58 8.90 -11.07
CA PHE A 108 -10.76 7.72 -10.91
C PHE A 108 -11.60 6.51 -10.52
N LYS A 109 -11.34 5.36 -11.16
CA LYS A 109 -11.92 4.07 -10.79
C LYS A 109 -10.85 2.98 -10.79
N THR A 110 -10.90 2.10 -9.81
CA THR A 110 -10.10 0.88 -9.77
C THR A 110 -10.84 -0.21 -9.00
N THR A 111 -10.49 -1.46 -9.26
CA THR A 111 -10.89 -2.64 -8.47
C THR A 111 -9.68 -3.30 -7.80
N ALA A 112 -8.52 -2.65 -7.87
CA ALA A 112 -7.28 -3.17 -7.30
C ALA A 112 -7.40 -3.38 -5.79
N THR A 113 -6.80 -4.47 -5.31
CA THR A 113 -6.68 -4.76 -3.88
C THR A 113 -5.37 -4.18 -3.34
N LEU A 114 -5.39 -3.72 -2.08
CA LEU A 114 -4.23 -3.15 -1.42
C LEU A 114 -3.08 -4.15 -1.35
N SER A 115 -1.89 -3.70 -1.74
CA SER A 115 -0.62 -4.38 -1.53
C SER A 115 0.33 -3.50 -0.75
N TYR A 116 0.93 -4.06 0.31
CA TYR A 116 2.02 -3.42 1.04
C TYR A 116 3.34 -3.72 0.34
N ALA A 117 3.81 -2.76 -0.46
CA ALA A 117 4.99 -2.89 -1.32
C ALA A 117 5.52 -1.50 -1.70
N PRO A 118 6.74 -1.40 -2.26
CA PRO A 118 7.26 -0.13 -2.78
C PRO A 118 6.27 0.55 -3.72
N LEU A 119 6.19 1.87 -3.69
CA LEU A 119 5.25 2.64 -4.51
C LEU A 119 5.59 2.54 -6.01
N PRO A 120 4.59 2.56 -6.91
CA PRO A 120 4.85 2.77 -8.34
C PRO A 120 5.39 4.18 -8.58
N THR A 121 6.32 4.30 -9.52
CA THR A 121 6.78 5.58 -10.08
C THR A 121 6.10 5.83 -11.43
N PHE A 122 5.83 7.11 -11.74
CA PHE A 122 5.38 7.57 -13.05
C PHE A 122 6.58 8.04 -13.87
N ASP A 123 6.67 7.62 -15.13
CA ASP A 123 7.72 8.02 -16.07
C ASP A 123 7.17 9.01 -17.10
N CYS A 124 7.64 10.26 -17.06
CA CYS A 124 7.25 11.29 -18.00
C CYS A 124 7.76 11.10 -19.43
N GLY A 125 8.82 10.32 -19.63
CA GLY A 125 9.31 10.01 -20.97
C GLY A 125 8.39 9.04 -21.72
N THR A 126 7.67 8.18 -20.98
CA THR A 126 6.79 7.15 -21.55
C THR A 126 5.32 7.31 -21.19
N GLU A 127 4.98 8.29 -20.35
CA GLU A 127 3.66 8.55 -19.78
C GLU A 127 3.03 7.31 -19.15
N LYS A 128 3.85 6.53 -18.41
CA LYS A 128 3.46 5.24 -17.86
C LYS A 128 3.84 5.07 -16.41
N TRP A 129 2.96 4.40 -15.68
CA TRP A 129 3.25 3.83 -14.38
C TRP A 129 4.14 2.60 -14.51
N SER A 130 5.15 2.49 -13.64
CA SER A 130 6.01 1.30 -13.53
C SER A 130 5.27 0.01 -13.19
N LYS A 131 4.12 0.11 -12.51
CA LYS A 131 3.20 -1.00 -12.22
C LYS A 131 1.81 -0.49 -11.88
N ASN A 132 0.80 -1.35 -12.07
CA ASN A 132 -0.59 -1.03 -11.78
C ASN A 132 -1.11 -1.68 -10.50
N GLY A 133 -1.97 -0.96 -9.77
CA GLY A 133 -2.64 -1.47 -8.57
C GLY A 133 -2.84 -0.42 -7.47
N LEU A 134 -3.13 -0.90 -6.26
CA LEU A 134 -3.24 -0.09 -5.05
C LEU A 134 -2.09 -0.44 -4.12
N PHE A 135 -1.18 0.52 -3.89
CA PHE A 135 0.04 0.29 -3.13
C PHE A 135 0.17 1.24 -1.96
N CYS A 136 0.62 0.71 -0.83
CA CYS A 136 1.08 1.48 0.31
C CYS A 136 2.47 1.01 0.72
N ASP A 137 3.45 1.90 0.71
CA ASP A 137 4.75 1.59 1.28
C ASP A 137 4.72 1.94 2.77
N SER A 138 4.75 0.91 3.61
CA SER A 138 4.77 1.05 5.08
C SER A 138 6.18 1.03 5.67
N THR A 139 7.21 0.99 4.81
CA THR A 139 8.62 0.93 5.21
C THR A 139 9.31 2.29 5.16
N ALA A 140 8.68 3.28 4.52
CA ALA A 140 9.19 4.65 4.40
C ALA A 140 8.09 5.67 4.64
N ASN A 141 8.46 6.78 5.29
CA ASN A 141 7.59 7.94 5.45
C ASN A 141 7.74 8.91 4.26
N PRO A 142 6.66 9.54 3.79
CA PRO A 142 6.73 10.51 2.71
C PRO A 142 7.38 11.83 3.19
N THR A 143 8.01 12.54 2.26
CA THR A 143 8.63 13.86 2.47
C THR A 143 8.10 14.91 1.48
N THR A 144 6.92 14.68 0.91
CA THR A 144 6.36 15.49 -0.18
C THR A 144 6.15 16.94 0.23
N LEU A 145 5.59 17.21 1.40
CA LEU A 145 5.29 18.57 1.85
C LEU A 145 6.56 19.32 2.23
N SER A 146 7.51 18.66 2.90
CA SER A 146 8.79 19.30 3.25
C SER A 146 9.61 19.63 2.00
N GLN A 147 9.62 18.76 0.99
CA GLN A 147 10.28 19.02 -0.29
C GLN A 147 9.63 20.20 -1.04
N ILE A 148 8.30 20.26 -1.10
CA ILE A 148 7.59 21.39 -1.71
C ILE A 148 7.89 22.68 -0.95
N ALA A 149 7.83 22.65 0.39
CA ALA A 149 8.08 23.83 1.20
C ALA A 149 9.51 24.37 1.02
N ASP A 150 10.51 23.50 1.04
CA ASP A 150 11.92 23.85 0.83
C ASP A 150 12.16 24.46 -0.56
N PHE A 151 11.61 23.85 -1.61
CA PHE A 151 11.68 24.37 -2.97
C PHE A 151 11.05 25.77 -3.05
N MET A 152 9.84 25.92 -2.51
CA MET A 152 9.10 27.19 -2.57
C MET A 152 9.78 28.31 -1.78
N GLN A 153 10.42 28.01 -0.65
CA GLN A 153 11.23 28.98 0.10
C GLN A 153 12.49 29.40 -0.65
N THR A 154 13.15 28.43 -1.29
CA THR A 154 14.43 28.65 -1.97
C THR A 154 14.26 29.41 -3.28
N TYR A 155 13.24 29.08 -4.07
CA TYR A 155 13.13 29.53 -5.46
C TYR A 155 11.94 30.45 -5.73
N ASN A 156 10.88 30.38 -4.92
CA ASN A 156 9.61 31.10 -5.19
C ASN A 156 9.24 32.11 -4.08
N GLU A 157 10.21 32.48 -3.23
CA GLU A 157 10.07 33.48 -2.15
C GLU A 157 8.91 33.22 -1.16
N ALA A 158 8.40 31.98 -1.12
CA ALA A 158 7.34 31.63 -0.19
C ALA A 158 7.85 31.71 1.26
N LYS A 159 6.96 32.09 2.18
CA LYS A 159 7.29 32.19 3.61
C LYS A 159 6.42 31.25 4.41
N TYR A 160 7.00 30.13 4.84
CA TYR A 160 6.41 29.27 5.86
C TYR A 160 6.95 29.68 7.23
N SER A 161 6.07 29.77 8.21
CA SER A 161 6.46 29.93 9.61
C SER A 161 7.13 28.65 10.13
N GLU A 162 7.96 28.78 11.17
CA GLU A 162 8.59 27.62 11.82
C GLU A 162 7.53 26.63 12.33
N ASP A 163 6.42 27.13 12.87
CA ASP A 163 5.30 26.30 13.34
C ASP A 163 4.69 25.48 12.19
N GLN A 164 4.53 26.07 11.00
CA GLN A 164 4.05 25.34 9.82
C GLN A 164 5.05 24.27 9.36
N LEU A 165 6.34 24.59 9.33
CA LEU A 165 7.38 23.63 8.96
C LEU A 165 7.47 22.47 9.97
N GLN A 166 7.32 22.77 11.26
CA GLN A 166 7.29 21.76 12.30
C GLN A 166 6.03 20.88 12.20
N LYS A 167 4.88 21.47 11.87
CA LYS A 167 3.63 20.75 11.60
C LYS A 167 3.80 19.77 10.44
N ILE A 168 4.39 20.22 9.33
CA ILE A 168 4.70 19.39 8.15
C ILE A 168 5.58 18.21 8.55
N LYS A 169 6.69 18.47 9.24
CA LYS A 169 7.61 17.40 9.71
C LYS A 169 6.90 16.38 10.61
N ASN A 170 5.96 16.83 11.44
CA ASN A 170 5.23 15.95 12.34
C ASN A 170 4.22 15.06 11.60
N ILE A 171 3.50 15.62 10.61
CA ILE A 171 2.63 14.85 9.72
C ILE A 171 3.45 13.76 9.02
N GLU A 172 4.54 14.16 8.37
CA GLU A 172 5.32 13.26 7.51
C GLU A 172 5.89 12.06 8.28
N LYS A 173 6.42 12.28 9.50
CA LYS A 173 6.97 11.22 10.36
C LYS A 173 6.02 10.07 10.70
N SER A 174 4.71 10.32 10.67
CA SER A 174 3.68 9.33 11.02
C SER A 174 2.74 9.05 9.86
N SER A 175 3.17 9.40 8.64
CA SER A 175 2.39 9.24 7.41
C SER A 175 2.83 8.06 6.58
N PHE A 176 1.87 7.48 5.87
CA PHE A 176 2.12 6.57 4.76
C PHE A 176 1.46 7.09 3.50
N ARG A 177 2.21 7.04 2.40
CA ARG A 177 1.72 7.40 1.06
C ARG A 177 1.08 6.17 0.41
N VAL A 178 -0.01 6.43 -0.29
CA VAL A 178 -0.79 5.44 -1.02
C VAL A 178 -0.95 5.90 -2.45
N ILE A 179 -0.67 5.00 -3.40
CA ILE A 179 -0.89 5.25 -4.82
C ILE A 179 -1.83 4.17 -5.36
N ALA A 180 -2.97 4.61 -5.86
CA ALA A 180 -3.86 3.82 -6.69
C ALA A 180 -3.67 4.25 -8.14
N THR A 181 -3.32 3.31 -9.02
CA THR A 181 -3.26 3.58 -10.46
C THR A 181 -4.48 3.00 -11.17
N GLY A 182 -4.90 3.66 -12.24
CA GLY A 182 -6.07 3.34 -13.04
C GLY A 182 -5.68 3.02 -14.49
N GLU A 183 -6.64 3.19 -15.40
CA GLU A 183 -6.35 3.08 -16.82
C GLU A 183 -5.54 4.29 -17.31
N GLY A 184 -4.54 4.02 -18.16
CA GLY A 184 -3.65 5.07 -18.69
C GLY A 184 -2.76 5.70 -17.62
N TYR A 185 -2.77 7.03 -17.56
CA TYR A 185 -2.02 7.83 -16.57
C TYR A 185 -2.83 8.11 -15.29
N LEU A 186 -4.14 7.85 -15.29
CA LEU A 186 -5.03 8.20 -14.18
C LEU A 186 -4.56 7.57 -12.87
N SER A 187 -4.58 8.37 -11.81
CA SER A 187 -4.18 7.92 -10.49
C SER A 187 -4.94 8.64 -9.39
N PHE A 188 -5.01 8.00 -8.24
CA PHE A 188 -5.42 8.65 -7.00
C PHE A 188 -4.35 8.43 -5.95
N ILE A 189 -3.77 9.53 -5.49
CA ILE A 189 -2.61 9.53 -4.60
C ILE A 189 -2.96 10.33 -3.35
N PHE A 190 -2.72 9.72 -2.20
CA PHE A 190 -3.03 10.33 -0.92
C PHE A 190 -2.09 9.87 0.18
N GLN A 191 -2.13 10.56 1.32
CA GLN A 191 -1.40 10.18 2.52
C GLN A 191 -2.33 10.07 3.71
N LEU A 192 -2.09 9.05 4.52
CA LEU A 192 -2.75 8.86 5.80
C LEU A 192 -1.74 9.05 6.93
N THR A 193 -2.11 9.84 7.94
CA THR A 193 -1.28 10.12 9.10
C THR A 193 -1.91 9.55 10.35
N LEU A 194 -1.11 8.89 11.19
CA LEU A 194 -1.53 8.47 12.52
C LEU A 194 -1.45 9.67 13.48
N LEU A 195 -2.60 10.12 13.97
CA LEU A 195 -2.71 11.17 14.99
C LEU A 195 -3.64 10.66 16.09
N ASP A 196 -3.21 10.77 17.35
CA ASP A 196 -4.02 10.38 18.53
C ASP A 196 -4.64 8.97 18.42
N GLY A 197 -3.89 8.02 17.85
CA GLY A 197 -4.31 6.63 17.67
C GLY A 197 -5.31 6.40 16.53
N LYS A 198 -5.59 7.41 15.69
CA LYS A 198 -6.50 7.32 14.54
C LYS A 198 -5.79 7.72 13.23
N TRP A 199 -6.20 7.07 12.14
CA TRP A 199 -5.72 7.42 10.80
C TRP A 199 -6.57 8.54 10.20
N TYR A 200 -5.91 9.61 9.79
CA TYR A 200 -6.53 10.76 9.15
C TYR A 200 -6.01 10.92 7.72
N LEU A 201 -6.90 11.34 6.82
CA LEU A 201 -6.53 11.80 5.50
C LEU A 201 -5.93 13.20 5.62
N THR A 202 -4.63 13.31 5.35
CA THR A 202 -3.88 14.56 5.52
C THR A 202 -3.35 15.14 4.24
N LEU A 203 -3.27 14.35 3.16
CA LEU A 203 -2.82 14.83 1.86
C LEU A 203 -3.55 14.14 0.71
N ILE A 204 -3.93 14.90 -0.31
CA ILE A 204 -4.23 14.41 -1.65
C ILE A 204 -3.24 15.04 -2.62
N ASP A 205 -2.58 14.21 -3.42
CA ASP A 205 -1.59 14.62 -4.40
C ASP A 205 -2.19 14.52 -5.81
N ARG A 206 -2.40 15.68 -6.44
CA ARG A 206 -2.94 15.80 -7.80
C ARG A 206 -1.86 16.19 -8.82
N ALA A 207 -0.59 16.21 -8.42
CA ALA A 207 0.54 16.65 -9.25
C ALA A 207 1.44 15.50 -9.68
N TYR A 208 1.58 14.46 -8.87
CA TYR A 208 2.60 13.42 -9.09
C TYR A 208 2.31 12.49 -10.29
N GLY A 209 1.04 12.24 -10.60
CA GLY A 209 0.61 11.32 -11.67
C GLY A 209 0.60 11.91 -13.09
N GLY A 210 1.19 13.09 -13.28
CA GLY A 210 1.16 13.84 -14.53
C GLY A 210 2.48 14.55 -14.82
N CYS A 211 2.67 14.90 -16.10
CA CYS A 211 3.83 15.64 -16.62
C CYS A 211 3.43 16.99 -17.21
N ASP A 212 2.26 17.47 -16.80
CA ASP A 212 1.82 18.83 -16.97
C ASP A 212 2.86 19.77 -16.33
N ALA A 213 3.35 20.68 -17.17
CA ALA A 213 4.34 21.72 -16.87
C ALA A 213 3.90 23.03 -17.51
#